data_AF-A0A2G9C452-F1
#
_entry.id   AF-A0A2G9C452-F1
#
_cell.length_a   1.000
_cell.length_b   1.000
_cell.length_c   1.000
_cell.angle_alpha   90.00
_cell.angle_beta   90.00
_cell.angle_gamma   90.00
#
_symmetry.space_group_name_H-M   'P 1'
#
loop_
_entity.id
_entity.type
_entity.pdbx_description
1 polymer ?
#
loop_
_entity_poly.entity_id
_entity_poly.type
_entity_poly.pdbx_seq_one_letter_code
_entity_poly.pdbx_strand_id
1 'polypeptide(L)'
;MRLQRQVVDYALRRRSLLAEVYSGRTGVSEVCDANPYLLRAAKFHGKQSSVMCPICRKEQLTLVSWVFGEHLGPVSGSARTAEELVLLASR
;
A
#
# COMPACT_ATOMS: atom_id res chain seq x y z
N MET A 1 5.18 -6.18 29.21
CA MET A 1 6.17 -5.48 28.37
C MET A 1 5.65 -5.45 26.94
N ARG A 2 5.10 -4.32 26.48
CA ARG A 2 4.56 -4.19 25.12
C ARG A 2 5.78 -4.06 24.19
N LEU A 3 6.09 -5.10 23.42
CA LEU A 3 7.12 -5.03 22.39
C LEU A 3 6.76 -3.88 21.44
N GLN A 4 7.50 -2.78 21.53
CA GLN A 4 7.39 -1.68 20.59
C GLN A 4 7.66 -2.26 19.19
N ARG A 5 6.71 -2.11 18.26
CA ARG A 5 6.93 -2.48 16.87
C ARG A 5 8.19 -1.74 16.40
N GLN A 6 9.20 -2.48 15.93
CA GLN A 6 10.32 -1.86 15.22
C GLN A 6 9.76 -1.18 13.97
N VAL A 7 9.79 0.16 13.94
CA VAL A 7 9.31 0.94 12.80
C VAL A 7 10.43 1.01 11.78
N VAL A 8 10.24 0.39 10.62
CA VAL A 8 11.14 0.52 9.48
C VAL A 8 10.59 1.61 8.56
N ASP A 9 11.34 2.69 8.34
CA ASP A 9 10.98 3.77 7.43
C ASP A 9 11.71 3.62 6.07
N TYR A 10 10.95 3.61 4.99
CA TYR A 10 11.44 3.49 3.61
C TYR A 10 11.51 4.84 2.87
N ALA A 11 11.35 5.97 3.55
CA ALA A 11 11.26 7.29 2.92
C ALA A 11 12.49 7.67 2.08
N LEU A 12 13.71 7.34 2.54
CA LEU A 12 14.94 7.61 1.78
C LEU A 12 15.00 6.78 0.49
N ARG A 13 14.72 5.48 0.57
CA ARG A 13 14.67 4.59 -0.59
C ARG A 13 13.62 5.07 -1.60
N ARG A 14 12.42 5.45 -1.12
CA ARG A 14 11.35 6.00 -1.96
C ARG A 14 11.79 7.28 -2.68
N ARG A 15 12.42 8.23 -1.97
CA ARG A 15 12.91 9.48 -2.58
C ARG A 15 13.96 9.21 -3.66
N SER A 16 14.91 8.33 -3.40
CA SER A 16 15.94 7.95 -4.37
C SER A 16 15.32 7.35 -5.63
N LEU A 17 14.44 6.36 -5.49
CA LEU A 17 13.80 5.69 -6.63
C LEU A 17 12.96 6.66 -7.48
N LEU A 18 12.22 7.56 -6.84
CA LEU A 18 11.45 8.57 -7.58
C LEU A 18 12.35 9.53 -8.35
N ALA A 19 13.51 9.91 -7.81
CA ALA A 19 14.47 10.74 -8.53
C ALA A 19 15.03 10.02 -9.77
N GLU A 20 15.31 8.72 -9.69
CA GLU A 20 15.72 7.91 -10.83
C GLU A 20 14.65 7.90 -11.93
N VAL A 21 13.38 7.67 -11.55
CA VAL A 21 12.24 7.69 -12.48
C VAL A 21 12.08 9.07 -13.14
N TYR A 22 12.18 10.15 -12.37
CA TYR A 22 12.06 11.52 -12.91
C TYR A 22 13.22 11.90 -13.82
N SER A 23 14.41 11.35 -13.59
CA SER A 23 15.58 11.54 -14.45
C SER A 23 15.59 10.63 -15.69
N GLY A 24 14.63 9.71 -15.81
CA GLY A 24 14.54 8.74 -16.90
C GLY A 24 15.51 7.56 -16.80
N ARG A 25 16.28 7.45 -15.72
CA ARG A 25 17.20 6.31 -15.47
C ARG A 25 16.46 5.01 -15.12
N THR A 26 15.21 5.12 -14.68
CA THR A 26 14.32 3.98 -14.43
C THR A 26 13.00 4.19 -15.18
N GLY A 27 12.58 3.21 -15.97
CA GLY A 27 11.32 3.25 -16.69
C GLY A 27 10.12 3.15 -15.74
N VAL A 28 9.02 3.84 -16.07
CA VAL A 28 7.77 3.79 -15.30
C VAL A 28 7.24 2.36 -15.16
N SER A 29 7.37 1.53 -16.20
CA SER A 29 6.93 0.13 -16.19
C SER A 29 7.69 -0.74 -15.20
N GLU A 30 8.90 -0.35 -14.80
CA GLU A 30 9.72 -1.10 -13.83
C GLU A 30 9.29 -0.84 -12.38
N VAL A 31 8.59 0.26 -12.14
CA VAL A 31 8.18 0.70 -10.79
C VAL A 31 6.67 0.69 -10.59
N CYS A 32 5.89 0.69 -11.67
CA CYS A 32 4.44 0.70 -11.60
C CYS A 32 3.93 -0.72 -11.32
N ASP A 33 3.62 -1.00 -10.05
CA ASP A 33 3.09 -2.27 -9.58
C ASP A 33 1.56 -2.35 -9.60
N ALA A 34 0.87 -1.30 -10.09
CA ALA A 34 -0.58 -1.14 -10.15
C ALA A 34 -1.26 -2.14 -11.11
N ASN A 35 -1.17 -3.42 -10.76
CA ASN A 35 -1.73 -4.52 -11.51
C ASN A 35 -3.27 -4.59 -11.32
N PRO A 36 -4.00 -5.32 -12.19
CA PRO A 36 -5.45 -5.39 -12.12
C PRO A 36 -6.02 -5.86 -10.78
N TYR A 37 -5.29 -6.69 -10.03
CA TYR A 37 -5.71 -7.18 -8.73
C TYR A 37 -5.60 -6.10 -7.65
N LEU A 38 -4.50 -5.35 -7.62
CA LEU A 38 -4.34 -4.20 -6.72
C LEU A 38 -5.33 -3.08 -7.03
N LEU A 39 -5.58 -2.80 -8.31
CA LEU A 39 -6.60 -1.82 -8.71
C LEU A 39 -8.00 -2.26 -8.29
N ARG A 40 -8.33 -3.56 -8.38
CA ARG A 40 -9.59 -4.10 -7.89
C ARG A 40 -9.69 -3.98 -6.37
N ALA A 41 -8.64 -4.34 -5.64
CA ALA A 41 -8.61 -4.20 -4.18
C ALA A 41 -8.75 -2.72 -3.77
N ALA A 42 -8.10 -1.80 -4.48
CA ALA A 42 -8.24 -0.36 -4.26
C ALA A 42 -9.65 0.14 -4.50
N LYS A 43 -10.34 -0.37 -5.53
CA LYS A 43 -11.72 0.01 -5.84
C LYS A 43 -12.71 -0.39 -4.73
N PHE A 44 -12.54 -1.57 -4.12
CA PHE A 44 -13.52 -2.11 -3.17
C PHE A 44 -13.15 -1.96 -1.69
N HIS A 45 -11.85 -1.95 -1.37
CA HIS A 45 -11.34 -1.91 0.00
C HIS A 45 -10.42 -0.71 0.26
N GLY A 46 -10.14 0.10 -0.76
CA GLY A 46 -9.18 1.19 -0.67
C GLY A 46 -9.74 2.46 -0.05
N LYS A 47 -8.86 3.26 0.53
CA LYS A 47 -9.14 4.60 1.02
C LYS A 47 -8.34 5.63 0.22
N GLN A 48 -9.02 6.61 -0.37
CA GLN A 48 -8.37 7.68 -1.10
C GLN A 48 -7.46 8.50 -0.15
N SER A 49 -6.26 8.84 -0.63
CA SER A 49 -5.32 9.71 0.08
C SER A 49 -5.22 11.07 -0.59
N SER A 50 -4.70 12.07 0.12
CA SER A 50 -4.41 13.39 -0.46
C SER A 50 -3.15 13.41 -1.33
N VAL A 51 -2.42 12.29 -1.46
CA VAL A 51 -1.14 12.23 -2.18
C VAL A 51 -1.40 11.99 -3.65
N MET A 52 -0.96 12.90 -4.51
CA MET A 52 -0.97 12.67 -5.96
C MET A 52 0.00 11.54 -6.32
N CYS A 53 -0.40 10.63 -7.22
CA CYS A 53 0.46 9.53 -7.64
C CYS A 53 1.74 10.08 -8.28
N PRO A 54 2.93 9.80 -7.70
CA PRO A 54 4.17 10.34 -8.23
C PRO A 54 4.56 9.71 -9.58
N ILE A 55 3.98 8.56 -9.92
CA ILE A 55 4.28 7.85 -11.16
C ILE A 55 3.45 8.40 -12.33
N CYS A 56 2.11 8.35 -12.23
CA CYS A 56 1.25 8.80 -13.33
C CYS A 56 0.95 10.30 -13.30
N ARG A 57 1.05 10.95 -12.12
CA ARG A 57 0.74 12.37 -11.87
C ARG A 57 -0.65 12.83 -12.33
N LYS A 58 -1.60 11.89 -12.42
CA LYS A 58 -2.98 12.13 -12.89
C LYS A 58 -4.03 11.92 -11.81
N GLU A 59 -3.81 10.93 -10.95
CA GLU A 59 -4.78 10.49 -9.95
C GLU A 59 -4.18 10.47 -8.54
N GLN A 60 -5.03 10.60 -7.54
CA GLN A 60 -4.62 10.44 -6.13
C GLN A 60 -4.33 8.96 -5.83
N LEU A 61 -3.37 8.71 -4.94
CA LEU A 61 -3.08 7.36 -4.46
C LEU A 61 -4.24 6.84 -3.61
N THR A 62 -4.55 5.57 -3.78
CA THR A 62 -5.49 4.83 -2.94
C THR A 62 -4.73 3.88 -2.03
N LEU A 63 -4.93 4.02 -0.73
CA LEU A 63 -4.31 3.16 0.28
C LEU A 63 -5.12 1.86 0.41
N VAL A 64 -4.47 0.74 0.23
CA VAL A 64 -5.06 -0.60 0.38
C VAL A 64 -4.38 -1.30 1.54
N SER A 65 -5.18 -1.86 2.46
CA SER A 65 -4.67 -2.61 3.59
C SER A 65 -4.83 -4.10 3.36
N TRP A 66 -3.75 -4.85 3.58
CA TRP A 66 -3.72 -6.31 3.51
C TRP A 66 -3.52 -6.88 4.90
N VAL A 67 -4.28 -7.92 5.24
CA VAL A 67 -4.17 -8.59 6.53
C VAL A 67 -3.51 -9.95 6.37
N PHE A 68 -2.62 -10.30 7.29
CA PHE A 68 -1.91 -11.58 7.31
C PHE A 68 -1.79 -12.08 8.74
N GLY A 69 -1.91 -13.40 8.92
CA GLY A 69 -1.70 -14.06 10.21
C GLY A 69 -2.47 -15.37 10.31
N GLU A 70 -1.92 -16.32 11.05
CA GLU A 70 -2.51 -17.66 11.21
C GLU A 70 -3.88 -17.61 11.90
N HIS A 71 -4.03 -16.73 12.89
CA HIS A 71 -5.30 -16.53 13.62
C HIS A 71 -6.42 -15.89 12.78
N LEU A 72 -6.12 -15.40 11.57
CA LEU A 72 -7.14 -14.84 10.66
C LEU A 72 -7.84 -15.91 9.82
N GLY A 73 -7.31 -17.15 9.80
CA GLY A 73 -7.87 -18.25 9.02
C GLY A 73 -8.08 -17.85 7.54
N PRO A 74 -9.27 -18.07 6.96
CA PRO A 74 -9.55 -17.76 5.55
C PRO A 74 -9.43 -16.28 5.17
N VAL A 75 -9.37 -15.37 6.14
CA VAL A 75 -9.25 -13.93 5.91
C VAL A 75 -7.79 -13.51 5.70
N SER A 76 -6.82 -14.33 6.10
CA SER A 76 -5.40 -14.07 5.87
C SER A 76 -5.10 -13.97 4.37
N GLY A 77 -4.31 -12.97 3.97
CA GLY A 77 -3.97 -12.70 2.58
C GLY A 77 -5.09 -12.01 1.79
N SER A 78 -6.02 -11.31 2.45
CA SER A 78 -7.07 -10.53 1.79
C SER A 78 -6.95 -9.02 2.04
N ALA A 79 -7.47 -8.20 1.12
CA ALA A 79 -7.62 -6.76 1.32
C ALA A 79 -8.83 -6.45 2.20
N ARG A 80 -8.72 -5.44 3.08
CA ARG A 80 -9.77 -5.04 4.05
C ARG A 80 -9.90 -3.53 4.18
N THR A 81 -11.11 -3.05 4.47
CA THR A 81 -11.37 -1.65 4.78
C THR A 81 -10.88 -1.29 6.18
N ALA A 82 -10.73 0.00 6.48
CA ALA A 82 -10.30 0.45 7.80
C ALA A 82 -11.27 0.00 8.92
N GLU A 83 -12.57 -0.06 8.63
CA GLU A 83 -13.61 -0.51 9.54
C GLU A 83 -13.48 -2.01 9.83
N GLU A 84 -13.25 -2.83 8.80
CA GLU A 84 -13.00 -4.26 8.96
C GLU A 84 -11.72 -4.52 9.78
N LEU A 85 -10.67 -3.71 9.61
CA LEU A 85 -9.44 -3.84 10.40
C LEU A 85 -9.68 -3.63 11.90
N VAL A 86 -10.50 -2.65 12.26
CA VAL A 86 -10.85 -2.39 13.67
C VAL A 86 -11.61 -3.58 14.26
N LEU A 87 -12.54 -4.18 13.50
CA LEU A 87 -13.28 -5.37 13.93
C LEU A 87 -12.41 -6.63 14.03
N LEU A 88 -11.40 -6.77 13.17
CA LEU A 88 -10.46 -7.88 13.23
C LEU A 88 -9.47 -7.74 14.38
N ALA A 89 -9.09 -6.50 14.74
CA ALA A 89 -8.17 -6.22 15.82
C ALA A 89 -8.77 -6.39 17.23
N SER A 90 -10.11 -6.44 17.33
CA SER A 90 -10.84 -6.65 18.59
C SER A 90 -11.18 -8.12 18.87
N ARG A 91 -10.81 -9.03 17.97
CA ARG A 91 -10.92 -10.48 18.15
C ARG A 91 -9.62 -11.05 18.72
#